data_AF-A0A7Y4YGH7-F1
#
_entry.id   AF-A0A7Y4YGH7-F1
#
_cell.length_a   1.000
_cell.length_b   1.000
_cell.length_c   1.000
_cell.angle_alpha   90.00
_cell.angle_beta   90.00
_cell.angle_gamma   90.00
#
_symmetry.space_group_name_H-M   'P 1'
#
loop_
_entity.id
_entity.type
_entity.pdbx_description
1 polymer ?
#
loop_
_entity_poly.entity_id
_entity_poly.type
_entity_poly.pdbx_seq_one_letter_code
_entity_poly.pdbx_strand_id
1 'polypeptide(L)'
;MTESGHHSNAPYDGSALIADPIHQYVSFTVPFSTPDPHERTEKDLIDSPWVQRLRYIYQLQSARWVYPSAEHTRFVHSLGTMHVAGRFARHLYPFL
;
A
#
# COMPACT_ATOMS: atom_id res chain seq x y z
N MET A 1 40.09 -0.29 10.76
CA MET A 1 39.38 -0.50 9.48
C MET A 1 37.90 -0.60 9.81
N THR A 2 37.21 0.53 9.92
CA THR A 2 35.77 0.58 10.14
C THR A 2 35.10 0.47 8.77
N GLU A 3 34.43 -0.65 8.50
CA GLU A 3 33.57 -0.77 7.32
C GLU A 3 32.49 0.31 7.40
N SER A 4 32.56 1.22 6.44
CA SER A 4 31.58 2.29 6.24
C SER A 4 30.32 1.64 5.68
N GLY A 5 29.22 1.71 6.45
CA GLY A 5 27.91 1.26 6.02
C GLY A 5 27.53 1.92 4.70
N HIS A 6 27.37 1.11 3.66
CA HIS A 6 26.97 1.54 2.34
C HIS A 6 25.47 1.88 2.38
N HIS A 7 25.13 3.11 2.76
CA HIS A 7 23.78 3.64 2.58
C HIS A 7 23.51 3.70 1.07
N SER A 8 22.78 2.73 0.54
CA SER A 8 22.26 2.79 -0.82
C SER A 8 21.29 3.97 -0.89
N ASN A 9 21.75 5.08 -1.45
CA ASN A 9 20.96 6.29 -1.65
C ASN A 9 20.00 6.11 -2.85
N ALA A 10 19.26 5.00 -2.86
CA ALA A 10 18.26 4.72 -3.88
C ALA A 10 17.02 5.58 -3.58
N PRO A 11 16.51 6.36 -4.54
CA PRO A 11 15.44 7.35 -4.31
C PRO A 11 14.09 6.78 -3.86
N TYR A 12 13.98 5.45 -3.71
CA TYR A 12 12.76 4.74 -3.29
C TYR A 12 13.02 3.73 -2.17
N ASP A 13 14.16 3.81 -1.48
CA ASP A 13 14.43 2.90 -0.37
C ASP A 13 13.35 3.05 0.73
N GLY A 14 12.74 1.93 1.14
CA GLY A 14 11.64 1.92 2.11
C GLY A 14 10.24 2.25 1.58
N SER A 15 10.07 2.54 0.28
CA SER A 15 8.73 2.81 -0.30
C SER A 15 8.51 2.18 -1.68
N ALA A 16 7.28 1.76 -1.95
CA ALA A 16 6.85 1.27 -3.25
C ALA A 16 5.54 1.94 -3.68
N LEU A 17 5.23 1.86 -4.98
CA LEU A 17 4.06 2.47 -5.60
C LEU A 17 3.15 1.42 -6.22
N ILE A 18 1.85 1.59 -6.05
CA ILE A 18 0.79 0.86 -6.75
C ILE A 18 0.06 1.84 -7.66
N ALA A 19 -0.07 1.51 -8.94
CA ALA A 19 -0.90 2.30 -9.86
C ALA A 19 -2.38 2.11 -9.50
N ASP A 20 -3.10 3.23 -9.35
CA ASP A 20 -4.53 3.25 -9.01
C ASP A 20 -5.27 4.22 -9.95
N PRO A 21 -6.43 3.84 -10.51
CA PRO A 21 -7.15 4.69 -11.47
C PRO A 21 -7.75 5.96 -10.86
N ILE A 22 -7.95 6.01 -9.54
CA ILE A 22 -8.55 7.17 -8.84
C ILE A 22 -7.48 8.07 -8.24
N HIS A 23 -6.45 7.46 -7.64
CA HIS A 23 -5.38 8.15 -6.92
C HIS A 23 -4.07 8.27 -7.72
N GLN A 24 -4.04 7.80 -8.97
CA GLN A 24 -2.86 7.68 -9.86
C GLN A 24 -1.80 6.74 -9.31
N TYR A 25 -1.18 7.09 -8.18
CA TYR A 25 -0.21 6.28 -7.48
C TYR A 25 -0.49 6.27 -5.97
N VAL A 26 -0.63 5.08 -5.42
CA VAL A 26 -0.68 4.83 -3.98
C VAL A 26 0.69 4.38 -3.52
N SER A 27 1.35 5.19 -2.70
CA SER A 27 2.59 4.81 -2.02
C SER A 27 2.28 3.92 -0.81
N PHE A 28 3.11 2.91 -0.60
CA PHE A 28 3.09 2.08 0.61
C PHE A 28 4.52 1.75 1.04
N THR A 29 4.69 1.50 2.33
CA THR A 29 5.98 1.17 2.94
C THR A 29 6.40 -0.26 2.60
N VAL A 30 7.69 -0.41 2.30
CA VAL A 30 8.36 -1.70 2.09
C VAL A 30 9.61 -1.74 2.98
N PRO A 31 10.15 -2.92 3.32
CA PRO A 31 11.37 -2.98 4.12
C PRO A 31 12.52 -2.25 3.42
N PHE A 32 13.37 -1.57 4.19
CA PHE A 32 14.58 -0.93 3.68
C PHE A 32 15.58 -1.97 3.13
N SER A 33 16.52 -1.49 2.31
CA SER A 33 17.60 -2.32 1.73
C SER A 33 18.45 -3.03 2.79
N THR A 34 18.58 -2.42 3.98
CA THR A 34 19.11 -3.05 5.19
C THR A 34 17.96 -3.21 6.20
N PRO A 35 17.21 -4.32 6.14
CA PRO A 35 15.99 -4.47 6.95
C PRO A 35 16.32 -4.70 8.43
N ASP A 36 15.59 -4.04 9.32
CA ASP A 36 15.51 -4.44 10.73
C ASP A 36 14.64 -5.71 10.82
N PRO A 37 15.13 -6.82 11.40
CA PRO A 37 14.36 -8.06 11.55
C PRO A 37 13.01 -7.90 12.27
N HIS A 38 12.83 -6.83 13.05
CA HIS A 38 11.59 -6.55 13.78
C HIS A 38 10.67 -5.56 13.07
N GLU A 39 11.10 -4.97 11.95
CA GLU A 39 10.27 -4.06 11.16
C GLU A 39 9.12 -4.81 10.49
N ARG A 40 7.93 -4.20 10.51
CA ARG A 40 6.76 -4.63 9.76
C ARG A 40 6.22 -3.45 8.99
N THR A 41 6.00 -3.66 7.70
CA THR A 41 5.61 -2.62 6.76
C THR A 41 4.21 -2.87 6.22
N GLU A 42 3.63 -1.88 5.54
CA GLU A 42 2.34 -2.03 4.86
C GLU A 42 2.39 -3.17 3.84
N LYS A 43 3.55 -3.42 3.20
CA LYS A 43 3.77 -4.57 2.32
C LYS A 43 3.40 -5.89 3.00
N ASP A 44 3.85 -6.12 4.23
CA ASP A 44 3.60 -7.37 4.96
C ASP A 44 2.10 -7.58 5.20
N LEU A 45 1.38 -6.50 5.50
CA LEU A 45 -0.06 -6.53 5.69
C LEU A 45 -0.80 -6.74 4.36
N ILE A 46 -0.41 -6.02 3.30
CA ILE A 46 -1.00 -6.12 1.96
C ILE A 46 -0.82 -7.53 1.41
N ASP A 47 0.34 -8.15 1.60
CA ASP A 47 0.64 -9.50 1.12
C ASP A 47 0.09 -10.60 2.03
N SER A 48 -0.47 -10.25 3.19
CA SER A 48 -1.10 -11.22 4.07
C SER A 48 -2.30 -11.92 3.39
N PRO A 49 -2.57 -13.21 3.70
CA PRO A 49 -3.73 -13.92 3.17
C PRO A 49 -5.06 -13.20 3.44
N TRP A 50 -5.15 -12.49 4.56
CA TRP A 50 -6.34 -11.76 4.99
C TRP A 50 -6.67 -10.59 4.06
N VAL A 51 -5.67 -9.81 3.66
CA VAL A 51 -5.87 -8.68 2.73
C VAL A 51 -5.97 -9.18 1.29
N GLN A 52 -5.15 -10.16 0.90
CA GLN A 52 -5.20 -10.76 -0.45
C GLN A 52 -6.57 -11.40 -0.74
N ARG A 53 -7.26 -11.97 0.26
CA ARG A 53 -8.64 -12.47 0.13
C ARG A 53 -9.60 -11.41 -0.43
N LEU A 54 -9.40 -10.13 -0.13
CA LEU A 54 -10.27 -9.05 -0.59
C LEU A 54 -10.28 -8.90 -2.12
N ARG A 55 -9.32 -9.49 -2.84
CA ARG A 55 -9.31 -9.55 -4.32
C ARG A 55 -10.49 -10.34 -4.88
N TYR A 56 -11.11 -11.20 -4.07
CA TYR A 56 -12.20 -12.07 -4.50
C TYR A 56 -13.58 -11.59 -4.01
N ILE A 57 -13.64 -10.45 -3.33
CA ILE A 57 -14.88 -9.88 -2.81
C ILE A 57 -15.20 -8.62 -3.60
N TYR A 58 -16.24 -8.65 -4.43
CA TYR A 58 -16.66 -7.49 -5.21
C TYR A 58 -17.18 -6.36 -4.33
N GLN A 59 -16.86 -5.12 -4.69
CA GLN A 59 -17.31 -3.94 -3.93
C GLN A 59 -18.84 -3.89 -3.85
N LEU A 60 -19.51 -4.08 -4.99
CA LEU A 60 -20.96 -3.95 -5.14
C LEU A 60 -21.70 -5.31 -5.34
N GLN A 61 -21.02 -6.43 -5.08
CA GLN A 61 -21.61 -7.78 -5.10
C GLN A 61 -22.45 -8.05 -6.37
N SER A 62 -23.74 -8.38 -6.24
CA SER A 62 -24.64 -8.71 -7.36
C SER A 62 -24.92 -7.53 -8.30
N ALA A 63 -24.64 -6.28 -7.91
CA ALA A 63 -24.85 -5.13 -8.79
C ALA A 63 -23.99 -5.22 -10.06
N ARG A 64 -22.87 -5.95 -10.03
CA ARG A 64 -22.02 -6.18 -11.22
C ARG A 64 -22.72 -6.91 -12.37
N TRP A 65 -23.83 -7.59 -12.08
CA TRP A 65 -24.62 -8.32 -13.09
C TRP A 65 -25.54 -7.37 -13.87
N VAL A 66 -25.81 -6.20 -13.31
CA VAL A 66 -26.59 -5.13 -13.95
C VAL A 66 -25.65 -4.08 -14.54
N TYR A 67 -24.55 -3.77 -13.84
CA TYR A 67 -23.56 -2.78 -14.23
C TYR A 67 -22.23 -3.46 -14.57
N PRO A 68 -21.92 -3.73 -15.85
CA PRO A 68 -20.75 -4.49 -16.24
C PRO A 68 -19.42 -3.81 -15.86
N SER A 69 -19.41 -2.49 -15.63
CA SER A 69 -18.22 -1.76 -15.17
C SER A 69 -17.95 -1.92 -13.66
N ALA A 70 -18.91 -2.44 -12.87
CA ALA A 70 -18.79 -2.58 -11.42
C ALA A 70 -17.96 -3.81 -11.00
N GLU A 71 -16.78 -3.97 -11.62
CA GLU A 71 -15.90 -5.12 -11.40
C GLU A 71 -14.90 -4.92 -10.26
N HIS A 72 -14.89 -3.72 -9.66
CA HIS A 72 -13.96 -3.37 -8.59
C HIS A 72 -14.14 -4.30 -7.38
N THR A 73 -13.03 -4.64 -6.75
CA THR A 73 -12.99 -5.51 -5.56
C THR A 73 -12.74 -4.69 -4.31
N ARG A 74 -13.00 -5.30 -3.15
CA ARG A 74 -12.72 -4.69 -1.84
C ARG A 74 -11.23 -4.40 -1.66
N PHE A 75 -10.35 -5.17 -2.30
CA PHE A 75 -8.90 -4.98 -2.23
C PHE A 75 -8.48 -3.59 -2.71
N VAL A 76 -8.86 -3.19 -3.93
CA VAL A 76 -8.48 -1.88 -4.48
C VAL A 76 -9.09 -0.73 -3.67
N HIS A 77 -10.32 -0.90 -3.19
CA HIS A 77 -10.97 0.08 -2.33
C HIS A 77 -10.28 0.24 -0.97
N SER A 78 -9.82 -0.86 -0.37
CA SER A 78 -9.06 -0.82 0.88
C SER A 78 -7.71 -0.13 0.72
N LEU A 79 -7.01 -0.35 -0.40
CA LEU A 79 -5.77 0.39 -0.72
C LEU A 79 -6.02 1.89 -0.87
N GLY A 80 -7.11 2.28 -1.55
CA GLY A 80 -7.52 3.70 -1.64
C GLY A 80 -7.84 4.30 -0.27
N THR A 81 -8.53 3.56 0.59
CA THR A 81 -8.81 3.99 1.99
C THR A 81 -7.52 4.19 2.78
N MET A 82 -6.57 3.25 2.70
CA MET A 82 -5.25 3.36 3.33
C MET A 82 -4.52 4.63 2.86
N HIS A 83 -4.52 4.89 1.55
CA HIS A 83 -3.90 6.08 0.97
C HIS A 83 -4.49 7.37 1.53
N VAL A 84 -5.82 7.50 1.55
CA VAL A 84 -6.50 8.70 2.04
C VAL A 84 -6.29 8.87 3.55
N ALA A 85 -6.31 7.78 4.32
CA ALA A 85 -6.00 7.81 5.75
C ALA A 85 -4.57 8.30 6.02
N GLY A 86 -3.59 7.83 5.25
CA GLY A 86 -2.20 8.31 5.34
C GLY A 86 -2.05 9.80 4.99
N ARG A 87 -2.76 10.27 3.95
CA ARG A 87 -2.80 11.71 3.62
C ARG A 87 -3.43 12.54 4.74
N PHE A 88 -4.50 12.05 5.34
CA PHE A 88 -5.15 12.71 6.46
C PHE A 88 -4.23 12.77 7.69
N ALA A 89 -3.54 11.67 8.01
CA ALA A 89 -2.59 11.63 9.12
C ALA A 89 -1.45 12.64 8.93
N ARG A 90 -0.84 12.73 7.74
CA ARG A 90 0.18 13.74 7.42
C ARG A 90 -0.33 15.18 7.51
N HIS A 91 -1.61 15.39 7.17
CA HIS A 91 -2.22 16.71 7.32
C HIS A 91 -2.38 17.12 8.79
N LEU A 92 -2.73 16.16 9.66
CA LEU A 92 -2.86 16.40 11.11
C LEU A 92 -1.51 16.48 11.83
N TYR A 93 -0.52 15.72 11.35
CA TYR A 93 0.81 15.62 11.95
C TYR A 93 1.88 15.90 10.88
N PRO A 94 2.17 17.18 10.58
CA PRO A 94 3.09 17.56 9.50
C PRO A 94 4.56 17.16 9.73
N PHE A 95 4.87 16.69 10.94
CA PHE A 95 6.20 16.27 11.38
C PHE A 95 6.40 14.74 11.33
N LEU A 96 5.38 13.99 10.93
CA LEU A 96 5.46 12.58 10.50
C LEU A 96 5.66 12.52 8.99
#